data_AF-A0A1V3IIF8-F1
#
_entry.id   AF-A0A1V3IIF8-F1
#
_cell.length_a   1.000
_cell.length_b   1.000
_cell.length_c   1.000
_cell.angle_alpha   90.00
_cell.angle_beta   90.00
_cell.angle_gamma   90.00
#
_symmetry.space_group_name_H-M   'P 1'
#
loop_
_entity.id
_entity.type
_entity.pdbx_description
1 polymer ?
#
loop_
_entity_poly.entity_id
_entity_poly.type
_entity_poly.pdbx_seq_one_letter_code
_entity_poly.pdbx_strand_id
1 'polypeptide(L)'
;MKTSYFAKYKNGDGAISIATYPPRYLRGKIVSYPPLAPQFNFRIPYDEYVVKYQEQLSKLDPQKVWDDLHQLANGAEPVLLCYEAPPFDKVNFCHRFMAAEWLEKELGAKIIEWTPNTYQYKDWK
;
A
#
# COMPACT_ATOMS: atom_id res chain seq x y z
N MET A 1 -3.95 9.50 3.54
CA MET A 1 -3.32 8.17 3.36
C MET A 1 -2.39 8.23 2.16
N LYS A 2 -1.31 7.44 2.17
CA LYS A 2 -0.31 7.35 1.10
C LYS A 2 0.04 5.90 0.77
N THR A 3 0.80 5.68 -0.30
CA THR A 3 1.44 4.39 -0.64
C THR A 3 2.96 4.51 -0.58
N SER A 4 3.67 3.40 -0.36
CA SER A 4 5.13 3.31 -0.55
C SER A 4 5.56 1.84 -0.68
N TYR A 5 6.86 1.57 -0.68
CA TYR A 5 7.41 0.22 -0.70
C TYR A 5 8.36 -0.03 0.47
N PHE A 6 8.50 -1.30 0.86
CA PHE A 6 9.23 -1.71 2.07
C PHE A 6 10.66 -1.16 2.12
N ALA A 7 11.39 -1.18 1.01
CA ALA A 7 12.78 -0.71 1.00
C ALA A 7 12.90 0.80 1.31
N LYS A 8 11.86 1.61 1.00
CA LYS A 8 11.85 3.06 1.17
C LYS A 8 11.23 3.54 2.47
N TYR A 9 10.19 2.87 2.99
CA TYR A 9 9.37 3.41 4.10
C TYR A 9 9.16 2.43 5.28
N LYS A 10 9.93 1.34 5.37
CA LYS A 10 9.79 0.33 6.44
C LYS A 10 9.81 0.84 7.90
N ASN A 11 10.38 2.02 8.15
CA ASN A 11 10.51 2.60 9.49
C ASN A 11 9.66 3.88 9.65
N GLY A 12 8.81 4.21 8.68
CA GLY A 12 7.98 5.40 8.76
C GLY A 12 6.73 5.16 9.60
N ASP A 13 6.28 6.20 10.29
CA ASP A 13 5.03 6.14 11.05
C ASP A 13 3.85 5.85 10.11
N GLY A 14 2.88 5.11 10.63
CA GLY A 14 1.70 4.67 9.87
C GLY A 14 1.99 3.60 8.81
N ALA A 15 3.19 3.01 8.78
CA ALA A 15 3.52 1.93 7.84
C ALA A 15 2.68 0.66 8.08
N ILE A 16 1.88 0.28 7.08
CA ILE A 16 1.03 -0.90 7.11
C ILE A 16 1.37 -1.80 5.93
N SER A 17 1.70 -3.06 6.19
CA SER A 17 1.93 -4.07 5.16
C SER A 17 0.59 -4.55 4.59
N ILE A 18 0.44 -4.46 3.27
CA ILE A 18 -0.65 -5.13 2.53
C ILE A 18 -0.12 -6.27 1.66
N ALA A 19 1.13 -6.69 1.84
CA ALA A 19 1.69 -7.85 1.16
C ALA A 19 1.22 -9.16 1.81
N THR A 20 1.02 -10.22 1.01
CA THR A 20 0.72 -11.57 1.53
C THR A 20 1.77 -12.04 2.52
N TYR A 21 3.04 -11.72 2.27
CA TYR A 21 4.15 -12.01 3.18
C TYR A 21 5.10 -10.82 3.26
N PRO A 22 5.15 -10.06 4.36
CA PRO A 22 6.13 -8.99 4.50
C PRO A 22 7.57 -9.54 4.54
N PRO A 23 8.59 -8.70 4.24
CA PRO A 23 9.99 -9.10 4.27
C PRO A 23 10.35 -9.75 5.60
N ARG A 24 11.19 -10.80 5.56
CA ARG A 24 11.54 -11.57 6.78
C ARG A 24 12.02 -10.69 7.93
N TYR A 25 12.78 -9.63 7.63
CA TYR A 25 13.31 -8.71 8.63
C TYR A 25 12.26 -7.76 9.26
N LEU A 26 11.06 -7.67 8.68
CA LEU A 26 9.91 -6.90 9.20
C LEU A 26 8.84 -7.77 9.85
N ARG A 27 8.93 -9.10 9.76
CA ARG A 27 7.94 -9.99 10.39
C ARG A 27 7.88 -9.72 11.90
N GLY A 28 6.66 -9.49 12.41
CA GLY A 28 6.43 -9.12 13.81
C GLY A 28 6.79 -7.68 14.18
N LYS A 29 7.32 -6.88 13.24
CA LYS A 29 7.69 -5.47 13.46
C LYS A 29 6.78 -4.49 12.71
N ILE A 30 6.06 -4.97 11.70
CA ILE A 30 5.12 -4.18 10.93
C ILE A 30 3.71 -4.72 11.08
N VAL A 31 2.75 -3.82 11.25
CA VAL A 31 1.33 -4.15 11.24
C VAL A 31 0.95 -4.57 9.83
N SER A 32 0.17 -5.65 9.70
CA SER A 32 -0.32 -6.13 8.41
C SER A 32 -1.83 -5.98 8.34
N TYR A 33 -2.34 -5.65 7.16
CA TYR A 33 -3.78 -5.62 6.87
C TYR A 33 -4.11 -6.67 5.78
N PRO A 34 -4.35 -7.94 6.20
CA PRO A 34 -4.60 -9.05 5.27
C PRO A 34 -5.76 -8.87 4.27
N PRO A 35 -6.86 -8.12 4.55
CA PRO A 35 -7.94 -7.95 3.57
C PRO A 35 -7.50 -7.36 2.23
N LEU A 36 -6.46 -6.51 2.22
CA LEU A 36 -5.89 -5.94 1.00
C LEU A 36 -4.75 -6.78 0.40
N ALA A 37 -4.27 -7.82 1.08
CA ALA A 37 -3.33 -8.75 0.49
C ALA A 37 -4.03 -9.62 -0.56
N PRO A 38 -3.40 -9.95 -1.70
CA PRO A 38 -3.97 -10.87 -2.67
C PRO A 38 -4.29 -12.23 -2.01
N GLN A 39 -5.55 -12.65 -2.09
CA GLN A 39 -6.05 -13.90 -1.51
C GLN A 39 -6.17 -15.04 -2.53
N PHE A 40 -5.52 -14.88 -3.68
CA PHE A 40 -5.47 -15.84 -4.78
C PHE A 40 -4.01 -16.15 -5.15
N ASN A 41 -3.79 -17.14 -6.02
CA ASN A 41 -2.47 -17.38 -6.59
C ASN A 41 -2.05 -16.17 -7.44
N PHE A 42 -1.19 -15.32 -6.87
CA PHE A 42 -0.75 -14.07 -7.48
C PHE A 42 0.37 -14.25 -8.53
N ARG A 43 0.81 -15.48 -8.79
CA ARG A 43 1.79 -15.81 -9.85
C ARG A 43 1.07 -16.05 -11.19
N ILE A 44 0.40 -15.01 -11.66
CA ILE A 44 -0.43 -15.03 -12.88
C ILE A 44 -0.13 -13.79 -13.72
N PRO A 45 -0.50 -13.78 -15.02
CA PRO A 45 -0.35 -12.62 -15.88
C PRO A 45 -1.09 -11.39 -15.33
N TYR A 46 -0.57 -10.20 -15.62
CA TYR A 46 -1.11 -8.93 -15.15
C TYR A 46 -2.61 -8.75 -15.42
N ASP A 47 -3.06 -9.05 -16.64
CA ASP A 47 -4.46 -8.82 -17.01
C ASP A 47 -5.42 -9.73 -16.19
N GLU A 48 -5.01 -10.98 -15.92
CA GLU A 48 -5.76 -11.89 -15.03
C GLU A 48 -5.71 -11.43 -13.57
N TYR A 49 -4.54 -10.93 -13.14
CA TYR A 49 -4.34 -10.40 -11.80
C TYR A 49 -5.31 -9.25 -11.51
N VAL A 50 -5.40 -8.28 -12.42
CA VAL A 50 -6.27 -7.10 -12.27
C VAL A 50 -7.72 -7.54 -12.04
N VAL A 51 -8.22 -8.46 -12.86
CA VAL A 51 -9.60 -8.98 -12.74
C VAL A 51 -9.82 -9.64 -11.38
N LYS A 52 -8.92 -10.54 -10.95
CA LYS A 52 -9.06 -11.23 -9.67
C LYS A 52 -8.95 -10.29 -8.47
N TYR A 53 -8.06 -9.31 -8.54
CA TYR A 53 -7.90 -8.34 -7.45
C TYR A 53 -9.11 -7.41 -7.35
N GLN A 54 -9.67 -6.96 -8.48
CA GLN A 54 -10.92 -6.19 -8.49
C GLN A 54 -12.10 -7.00 -7.91
N GLU A 55 -12.22 -8.29 -8.26
CA GLU A 55 -13.24 -9.18 -7.69
C GLU A 55 -13.07 -9.39 -6.18
N GLN A 56 -11.83 -9.37 -5.68
CA GLN A 56 -11.56 -9.38 -4.24
C GLN A 56 -12.02 -8.07 -3.59
N LEU A 57 -11.65 -6.92 -4.16
CA LEU A 57 -11.99 -5.61 -3.62
C LEU A 57 -13.51 -5.37 -3.63
N SER A 58 -14.24 -5.89 -4.62
CA SER A 58 -15.71 -5.74 -4.69
C SER A 58 -16.46 -6.43 -3.55
N LYS A 59 -15.79 -7.29 -2.78
CA LYS A 59 -16.34 -7.99 -1.60
C LYS A 59 -16.06 -7.24 -0.30
N LEU A 60 -15.30 -6.15 -0.35
CA LEU A 60 -14.93 -5.32 0.81
C LEU A 60 -15.79 -4.06 0.87
N ASP A 61 -16.02 -3.56 2.08
CA ASP A 61 -16.57 -2.24 2.31
C ASP A 61 -15.42 -1.21 2.33
N PRO A 62 -15.39 -0.24 1.41
CA PRO A 62 -14.31 0.74 1.31
C PRO A 62 -14.20 1.64 2.54
N GLN A 63 -15.33 2.04 3.15
CA GLN A 63 -15.31 2.87 4.36
C GLN A 63 -14.75 2.08 5.53
N LYS A 64 -15.15 0.81 5.67
CA LYS A 64 -14.59 -0.06 6.70
C LYS A 64 -13.08 -0.25 6.53
N VAL A 65 -12.61 -0.49 5.31
CA VAL A 65 -11.16 -0.63 5.03
C VAL A 65 -10.42 0.65 5.39
N TRP A 66 -10.97 1.80 5.03
CA TRP A 66 -10.39 3.09 5.35
C TRP A 66 -10.25 3.31 6.87
N ASP A 67 -11.32 3.03 7.62
CA ASP A 67 -11.36 3.21 9.07
C ASP A 67 -10.40 2.23 9.78
N ASP A 68 -10.39 0.96 9.38
CA ASP A 68 -9.47 -0.04 9.90
C ASP A 68 -8.00 0.40 9.69
N LEU A 69 -7.65 0.94 8.52
CA LEU A 69 -6.30 1.41 8.21
C LEU A 69 -5.90 2.63 9.07
N HIS A 70 -6.81 3.57 9.29
CA HIS A 70 -6.55 4.72 10.17
C HIS A 70 -6.41 4.30 11.63
N GLN A 71 -7.20 3.33 12.08
CA GLN A 71 -7.07 2.76 13.41
C GLN A 71 -5.71 2.06 13.59
N LEU A 72 -5.29 1.26 12.62
CA LEU A 72 -4.01 0.54 12.64
C LEU A 72 -2.79 1.47 12.59
N ALA A 73 -2.93 2.65 11.95
CA ALA A 73 -1.88 3.66 11.91
C ALA A 73 -1.70 4.43 13.23
N ASN A 74 -2.57 4.21 14.22
CA ASN A 74 -2.47 4.74 15.58
C ASN A 74 -2.19 6.25 15.64
N GLY A 75 -3.00 7.04 14.93
CA GLY A 75 -2.90 8.51 14.91
C GLY A 75 -1.92 9.08 13.88
N ALA A 76 -1.09 8.25 13.25
CA ALA A 76 -0.31 8.64 12.07
C ALA A 76 -1.15 8.55 10.78
N GLU A 77 -0.72 9.23 9.72
CA GLU A 77 -1.29 9.03 8.39
C GLU A 77 -0.93 7.62 7.88
N PRO A 78 -1.91 6.77 7.49
CA PRO A 78 -1.59 5.42 7.00
C PRO A 78 -0.74 5.47 5.71
N VAL A 79 0.25 4.58 5.64
CA VAL A 79 1.09 4.38 4.45
C VAL A 79 1.11 2.90 4.08
N LEU A 80 0.46 2.56 2.96
CA LEU A 80 0.34 1.19 2.48
C LEU A 80 1.64 0.72 1.83
N LEU A 81 2.20 -0.39 2.33
CA LEU A 81 3.46 -0.95 1.88
C LEU A 81 3.30 -2.30 1.17
N CYS A 82 4.06 -2.45 0.08
CA CYS A 82 4.36 -3.71 -0.58
C CYS A 82 5.83 -3.71 -1.08
N TYR A 83 6.23 -4.66 -1.93
CA TYR A 83 7.63 -4.85 -2.34
C TYR A 83 8.06 -3.94 -3.49
N GLU A 84 7.26 -3.87 -4.55
CA GLU A 84 7.70 -3.44 -5.86
C GLU A 84 7.97 -1.93 -5.88
N ALA A 85 9.17 -1.52 -6.26
CA ALA A 85 9.49 -0.12 -6.47
C ALA A 85 9.09 0.32 -7.89
N PRO A 86 8.71 1.60 -8.11
CA PRO A 86 8.55 2.14 -9.45
C PRO A 86 9.88 2.11 -10.24
N PRO A 87 9.87 2.19 -11.58
CA PRO A 87 8.71 2.41 -12.46
C PRO A 87 7.86 1.14 -12.66
N PHE A 88 6.56 1.31 -12.89
CA PHE A 88 5.64 0.18 -13.08
C PHE A 88 5.27 -0.04 -14.54
N ASP A 89 5.11 -1.31 -14.89
CA ASP A 89 4.60 -1.80 -16.16
C ASP A 89 3.88 -3.15 -15.95
N LYS A 90 3.50 -3.85 -17.02
CA LYS A 90 2.81 -5.15 -16.89
C LYS A 90 3.69 -6.28 -16.31
N VAL A 91 5.00 -6.08 -16.21
CA VAL A 91 5.97 -7.03 -15.66
C VAL A 91 6.31 -6.68 -14.20
N ASN A 92 6.57 -5.40 -13.92
CA ASN A 92 6.78 -4.86 -12.58
C ASN A 92 5.54 -4.05 -12.18
N PHE A 93 4.57 -4.69 -11.53
CA PHE A 93 3.38 -4.01 -11.01
C PHE A 93 3.14 -4.39 -9.54
N CYS A 94 2.29 -3.62 -8.87
CA CYS A 94 1.96 -3.84 -7.47
C CYS A 94 0.48 -3.62 -7.20
N HIS A 95 -0.16 -4.50 -6.44
CA HIS A 95 -1.56 -4.33 -6.04
C HIS A 95 -1.80 -3.12 -5.13
N ARG A 96 -0.76 -2.54 -4.52
CA ARG A 96 -0.92 -1.34 -3.69
C ARG A 96 -1.52 -0.17 -4.45
N PHE A 97 -1.20 -0.03 -5.74
CA PHE A 97 -1.78 1.03 -6.57
C PHE A 97 -3.24 0.72 -6.91
N MET A 98 -3.55 -0.54 -7.19
CA MET A 98 -4.95 -0.96 -7.42
C MET A 98 -5.82 -0.75 -6.18
N ALA A 99 -5.28 -1.01 -4.99
CA ALA A 99 -5.97 -0.74 -3.71
C ALA A 99 -6.15 0.77 -3.47
N ALA A 100 -5.12 1.57 -3.77
CA ALA A 100 -5.21 3.03 -3.68
C ALA A 100 -6.26 3.58 -4.65
N GLU A 101 -6.18 3.25 -5.94
CA GLU A 101 -7.13 3.68 -6.97
C GLU A 101 -8.58 3.28 -6.62
N TRP A 102 -8.77 2.09 -6.08
CA TRP A 102 -10.09 1.64 -5.59
C TRP A 102 -10.60 2.53 -4.45
N LEU A 103 -9.79 2.78 -3.41
CA LEU A 103 -10.19 3.66 -2.31
C LEU A 103 -10.44 5.10 -2.77
N GLU A 104 -9.60 5.62 -3.68
CA GLU A 104 -9.81 6.96 -4.27
C GLU A 104 -11.13 7.04 -5.01
N LYS A 105 -11.45 6.03 -5.83
CA LYS A 105 -12.69 5.96 -6.60
C LYS A 105 -13.92 5.87 -5.70
N GLU A 106 -13.90 5.01 -4.69
CA GLU A 106 -15.07 4.75 -3.84
C GLU A 106 -15.31 5.85 -2.80
N LEU A 107 -14.25 6.51 -2.31
CA LEU A 107 -14.33 7.48 -1.20
C LEU A 107 -14.03 8.93 -1.62
N GLY A 108 -13.61 9.17 -2.86
CA GLY A 108 -13.18 10.49 -3.32
C GLY A 108 -11.91 11.01 -2.64
N ALA A 109 -11.18 10.15 -1.92
CA ALA A 109 -9.91 10.49 -1.29
C ALA A 109 -8.80 10.62 -2.33
N LYS A 110 -7.72 11.34 -2.00
CA LYS A 110 -6.49 11.38 -2.79
C LYS A 110 -5.39 10.61 -2.07
N ILE A 111 -4.85 9.57 -2.70
CA ILE A 111 -3.82 8.67 -2.18
C ILE A 111 -2.63 8.70 -3.14
N ILE A 112 -1.55 9.35 -2.70
CA ILE A 112 -0.33 9.50 -3.50
C ILE A 112 0.82 8.65 -2.95
N GLU A 113 1.78 8.30 -3.80
CA GLU A 113 3.02 7.69 -3.35
C GLU A 113 3.78 8.68 -2.44
N TRP A 114 4.24 8.18 -1.30
CA TRP A 114 5.03 8.96 -0.36
C TRP A 114 6.35 9.40 -0.99
N THR A 115 6.62 10.69 -0.89
CA THR A 115 7.90 11.30 -1.25
C THR A 115 8.62 11.73 0.03
N PRO A 116 9.92 11.44 0.17
CA PRO A 116 10.70 12.02 1.25
C PRO A 116 10.65 13.54 1.10
N ASN A 117 10.35 14.24 2.19
CA ASN A 117 10.39 15.69 2.20
C ASN A 117 11.85 16.12 2.03
N THR A 118 12.26 16.40 0.80
CA THR A 118 13.61 16.83 0.44
C THR A 118 13.73 18.34 0.54
N TYR A 119 13.40 18.91 1.71
CA TYR A 119 13.73 20.29 2.04
C TYR A 119 14.16 20.40 3.50
N GLN A 120 15.48 20.29 3.71
CA GLN A 120 16.28 21.24 4.50
C GLN A 120 17.73 21.15 3.99
N TYR A 121 18.01 21.73 2.82
CA TYR A 121 19.36 22.23 2.59
C TYR A 121 19.51 23.43 3.53
N LYS A 122 20.28 23.23 4.60
CA LYS A 122 20.77 24.30 5.44
C LYS A 122 21.45 25.33 4.54
N ASP A 123 21.06 26.59 4.69
CA ASP A 123 21.81 27.73 4.19
C ASP A 123 23.28 27.57 4.62
N TRP A 124 24.16 27.33 3.66
CA TRP A 124 25.58 27.55 3.88
C TRP A 124 25.83 29.03 3.63
N LYS A 125 26.15 29.74 4.73
CA LYS A 125 26.73 31.08 4.72
C LYS A 125 28.11 31.07 4.06
#